data_AF-A0A5B7BBV6-F1
#
_entry.id   AF-A0A5B7BBV6-F1
#
_cell.length_a   1.000
_cell.length_b   1.000
_cell.length_c   1.000
_cell.angle_alpha   90.00
_cell.angle_beta   90.00
_cell.angle_gamma   90.00
#
_symmetry.space_group_name_H-M   'P 1'
#
loop_
_entity.id
_entity.type
_entity.pdbx_description
1 polymer ?
#
loop_
_entity_poly.entity_id
_entity_poly.type
_entity_poly.pdbx_seq_one_letter_code
_entity_poly.pdbx_strand_id
1 'polypeptide(L)'
;MSASSTFGLSNLSTTPNTAICEPKSNLTHSSSVTNNQNNQATEPELEPPVPKFKGSPQLSRWSRARSIRSGRKLDRPGHRTPTMDVDSPVHPAESVSTRSPPAVGCDADDDVEVTVGKSIYMVSDGTGWTVEHSVNAALGQFEHCLVDRGCPVNTHLFSGIDDVERLLEIVKQAAKEGAMLLYTLADPSMAESARQACKLWGVQSTDILGPITDAIASHLGVSPSGLPRGAPGRNFPLTEEYFRRIEAIEFTIKQDDGALPQNLHKADIILAGVSRTGKTPLSTYLAQKGYKVANVPIVMGIELPKALFEVNPEKVFGFTINPVVLQTIRRARAKSMGFDEEVRDNYSEMDYVREELEYAGRIFFSKSHLASN
;
A
#
# COMPACT_ATOMS: atom_id res chain seq x y z
N MET A 1 10.45 -68.17 -12.76
CA MET A 1 11.19 -67.21 -11.91
C MET A 1 10.30 -65.97 -11.80
N SER A 2 9.20 -65.92 -11.03
CA SER A 2 8.87 -66.50 -9.71
C SER A 2 9.77 -65.97 -8.58
N ALA A 3 9.26 -65.38 -7.49
CA ALA A 3 7.85 -65.19 -7.11
C ALA A 3 7.61 -63.96 -6.19
N SER A 4 6.34 -63.55 -6.10
CA SER A 4 5.84 -62.64 -5.05
C SER A 4 5.66 -63.39 -3.72
N SER A 5 5.60 -62.67 -2.59
CA SER A 5 5.21 -63.22 -1.29
C SER A 5 4.24 -62.32 -0.54
N THR A 6 2.94 -62.57 -0.70
CA THR A 6 1.88 -62.12 0.21
C THR A 6 1.82 -63.01 1.46
N PHE A 7 1.41 -62.44 2.59
CA PHE A 7 0.94 -63.17 3.78
C PHE A 7 -0.17 -62.37 4.48
N GLY A 8 -1.08 -63.06 5.18
CA GLY A 8 -2.13 -62.43 5.98
C GLY A 8 -3.12 -63.45 6.57
N LEU A 9 -4.05 -62.96 7.41
CA LEU A 9 -5.14 -63.70 8.09
C LEU A 9 -4.64 -64.71 9.17
N SER A 10 -5.38 -65.06 10.24
CA SER A 10 -6.72 -64.71 10.76
C SER A 10 -6.64 -64.70 12.33
N ASN A 11 -7.67 -64.63 13.19
CA ASN A 11 -9.14 -64.75 13.11
C ASN A 11 -9.81 -64.17 14.40
N LEU A 12 -11.13 -64.40 14.59
CA LEU A 12 -11.93 -64.30 15.84
C LEU A 12 -12.22 -62.85 16.34
N SER A 13 -13.42 -62.26 16.21
CA SER A 13 -14.77 -62.60 16.77
C SER A 13 -14.96 -62.15 18.24
N THR A 14 -16.10 -61.59 18.70
CA THR A 14 -17.48 -61.67 18.19
C THR A 14 -18.31 -60.40 18.51
N THR A 15 -19.47 -60.25 17.86
CA THR A 15 -20.55 -59.23 18.03
C THR A 15 -21.42 -59.50 19.31
N PRO A 16 -22.49 -58.72 19.68
CA PRO A 16 -23.28 -57.74 18.89
C PRO A 16 -23.85 -56.47 19.60
N ASN A 17 -24.54 -55.62 18.81
CA ASN A 17 -25.77 -54.81 19.03
C ASN A 17 -26.00 -54.09 20.40
N THR A 18 -26.59 -52.89 20.52
CA THR A 18 -27.59 -52.12 19.71
C THR A 18 -27.52 -50.63 20.19
N ALA A 19 -28.19 -49.58 19.68
CA ALA A 19 -29.27 -49.37 18.70
C ALA A 19 -29.20 -47.94 18.07
N ILE A 20 -30.29 -47.49 17.43
CA ILE A 20 -30.54 -46.14 16.89
C ILE A 20 -31.73 -45.52 17.67
N CYS A 21 -31.76 -44.20 17.92
CA CYS A 21 -33.04 -43.52 18.24
C CYS A 21 -33.04 -41.99 18.01
N GLU A 22 -34.05 -41.50 17.28
CA GLU A 22 -34.49 -40.10 17.10
C GLU A 22 -35.93 -40.16 16.51
N PRO A 23 -36.75 -39.09 16.48
CA PRO A 23 -37.09 -38.08 17.49
C PRO A 23 -38.63 -37.96 17.72
N LYS A 24 -39.12 -37.09 18.65
CA LYS A 24 -40.47 -36.41 18.72
C LYS A 24 -40.64 -35.65 20.06
N SER A 25 -41.06 -34.37 20.12
CA SER A 25 -42.46 -33.82 20.19
C SER A 25 -43.33 -34.47 21.30
N ASN A 26 -44.07 -33.80 22.21
CA ASN A 26 -44.84 -32.53 22.24
C ASN A 26 -45.28 -32.21 23.73
N LEU A 27 -46.04 -31.20 24.21
CA LEU A 27 -46.87 -30.07 23.68
C LEU A 27 -47.14 -28.98 24.80
N THR A 28 -48.01 -27.99 24.51
CA THR A 28 -48.80 -26.97 25.31
C THR A 28 -48.86 -26.97 26.86
N HIS A 29 -49.06 -25.82 27.56
CA HIS A 29 -50.17 -24.82 27.48
C HIS A 29 -49.73 -23.38 27.88
N SER A 30 -50.14 -22.27 27.21
CA SER A 30 -51.37 -21.44 27.34
C SER A 30 -51.61 -20.79 28.74
N SER A 31 -52.06 -19.53 28.92
CA SER A 31 -52.99 -18.72 28.09
C SER A 31 -52.86 -17.17 28.25
N SER A 32 -53.61 -16.46 27.39
CA SER A 32 -54.00 -15.02 27.23
C SER A 32 -54.44 -14.24 28.51
N VAL A 33 -54.71 -12.90 28.55
CA VAL A 33 -55.72 -12.05 27.82
C VAL A 33 -55.32 -10.53 27.76
N THR A 34 -56.14 -9.70 27.07
CA THR A 34 -55.95 -8.37 26.43
C THR A 34 -56.24 -7.07 27.22
N ASN A 35 -55.88 -5.92 26.61
CA ASN A 35 -56.47 -4.56 26.67
C ASN A 35 -56.17 -3.62 27.86
N ASN A 36 -55.72 -2.37 27.57
CA ASN A 36 -56.66 -1.23 27.35
C ASN A 36 -56.03 0.00 26.63
N GLN A 37 -56.74 1.14 26.59
CA GLN A 37 -56.60 2.23 25.60
C GLN A 37 -55.92 3.54 26.09
N ASN A 38 -55.61 4.41 25.10
CA ASN A 38 -55.74 5.88 25.08
C ASN A 38 -54.61 6.84 25.54
N ASN A 39 -54.21 7.67 24.56
CA ASN A 39 -54.21 9.15 24.55
C ASN A 39 -52.95 10.00 24.84
N GLN A 40 -52.95 11.10 24.06
CA GLN A 40 -52.26 12.38 24.18
C GLN A 40 -50.78 12.48 23.80
N ALA A 41 -50.43 13.67 23.33
CA ALA A 41 -49.16 14.04 22.71
C ALA A 41 -48.45 15.10 23.57
N THR A 42 -47.13 15.14 23.46
CA THR A 42 -46.27 16.11 24.15
C THR A 42 -45.21 16.63 23.17
N GLU A 43 -44.73 17.84 23.41
CA GLU A 43 -43.82 18.59 22.53
C GLU A 43 -42.39 18.00 22.48
N PRO A 44 -41.61 18.26 21.41
CA PRO A 44 -40.22 17.80 21.32
C PRO A 44 -39.30 18.54 22.30
N GLU A 45 -38.68 17.80 23.21
CA GLU A 45 -37.72 18.31 24.19
C GLU A 45 -36.40 18.74 23.53
N LEU A 46 -35.86 19.90 23.93
CA LEU A 46 -34.65 20.48 23.34
C LEU A 46 -33.37 19.87 23.94
N GLU A 47 -32.55 19.23 23.12
CA GLU A 47 -31.24 18.72 23.57
C GLU A 47 -30.32 19.87 24.05
N PRO A 48 -29.62 19.70 25.20
CA PRO A 48 -28.66 20.69 25.70
C PRO A 48 -27.37 20.68 24.86
N PRO A 49 -26.72 21.85 24.63
CA PRO A 49 -25.58 21.94 23.75
C PRO A 49 -24.32 21.23 24.30
N VAL A 50 -23.78 20.29 23.51
CA VAL A 50 -22.58 19.51 23.84
C VAL A 50 -21.39 20.43 24.21
N PRO A 51 -20.72 20.21 25.35
CA PRO A 51 -19.63 21.06 25.80
C PRO A 51 -18.41 20.92 24.88
N LYS A 52 -18.00 22.05 24.26
CA LYS A 52 -16.81 22.12 23.39
C LYS A 52 -15.54 21.89 24.21
N PHE A 53 -15.03 20.66 24.17
CA PHE A 53 -13.75 20.27 24.79
C PHE A 53 -12.60 21.18 24.30
N LYS A 54 -12.07 22.01 25.19
CA LYS A 54 -10.84 22.77 24.93
C LYS A 54 -9.66 21.80 25.00
N GLY A 55 -9.20 21.33 23.84
CA GLY A 55 -8.04 20.44 23.72
C GLY A 55 -6.79 21.03 24.39
N SER A 56 -5.98 20.17 25.01
CA SER A 56 -4.84 20.61 25.84
C SER A 56 -3.81 21.44 25.06
N PRO A 57 -3.07 22.35 25.71
CA PRO A 57 -2.02 23.14 25.04
C PRO A 57 -0.92 22.24 24.44
N GLN A 58 -0.70 21.04 24.98
CA GLN A 58 0.17 20.03 24.38
C GLN A 58 -0.39 19.54 23.02
N LEU A 59 -1.67 19.15 22.95
CA LEU A 59 -2.32 18.72 21.69
C LEU A 59 -2.28 19.83 20.61
N SER A 60 -2.29 21.11 21.02
CA SER A 60 -2.11 22.27 20.15
C SER A 60 -0.67 22.42 19.63
N ARG A 61 0.36 22.25 20.48
CA ARG A 61 1.77 22.20 20.04
C ARG A 61 2.02 21.06 19.06
N TRP A 62 1.52 19.86 19.36
CA TRP A 62 1.55 18.73 18.45
C TRP A 62 0.79 19.02 17.15
N SER A 63 -0.25 19.86 17.16
CA SER A 63 -0.93 20.32 15.94
C SER A 63 -0.08 21.21 15.04
N ARG A 64 0.79 22.06 15.61
CA ARG A 64 1.74 22.85 14.82
C ARG A 64 2.81 21.95 14.19
N ALA A 65 3.29 20.95 14.92
CA ALA A 65 4.16 19.90 14.38
C ALA A 65 3.45 19.10 13.26
N ARG A 66 2.15 18.78 13.40
CA ARG A 66 1.33 18.17 12.33
C ARG A 66 1.25 19.03 11.07
N SER A 67 1.09 20.35 11.16
CA SER A 67 1.10 21.23 9.97
C SER A 67 2.47 21.20 9.26
N ILE A 68 3.58 21.30 10.00
CA ILE A 68 4.94 21.20 9.46
C ILE A 68 5.21 19.80 8.85
N ARG A 69 4.61 18.74 9.42
CA ARG A 69 4.75 17.36 8.95
C ARG A 69 3.85 17.02 7.75
N SER A 70 2.62 17.50 7.68
CA SER A 70 1.64 17.18 6.65
C SER A 70 1.69 18.13 5.44
N GLY A 71 1.98 19.42 5.66
CA GLY A 71 1.94 20.45 4.61
C GLY A 71 0.53 21.00 4.30
N ARG A 72 -0.48 20.70 5.14
CA ARG A 72 -1.81 21.33 5.03
C ARG A 72 -1.83 22.72 5.68
N LYS A 73 -2.46 23.68 5.00
CA LYS A 73 -2.73 25.03 5.52
C LYS A 73 -3.59 24.98 6.78
N LEU A 74 -3.40 25.96 7.65
CA LEU A 74 -4.26 26.23 8.80
C LEU A 74 -5.21 27.38 8.44
N ASP A 75 -6.45 27.05 8.10
CA ASP A 75 -7.49 28.07 7.93
C ASP A 75 -7.81 28.70 9.29
N ARG A 76 -7.75 30.03 9.33
CA ARG A 76 -7.89 30.84 10.54
C ARG A 76 -9.30 31.44 10.54
N PRO A 77 -10.14 31.23 11.57
CA PRO A 77 -11.50 31.76 11.59
C PRO A 77 -11.49 33.29 11.71
N GLY A 78 -11.74 33.98 10.58
CA GLY A 78 -11.96 35.42 10.49
C GLY A 78 -13.43 35.75 10.21
N HIS A 79 -13.86 36.96 10.57
CA HIS A 79 -15.24 37.41 10.36
C HIS A 79 -15.65 37.38 8.88
N ARG A 80 -16.90 36.96 8.62
CA ARG A 80 -17.66 37.35 7.43
C ARG A 80 -18.68 38.41 7.83
N THR A 81 -18.54 39.62 7.31
CA THR A 81 -19.66 40.56 7.13
C THR A 81 -20.32 40.26 5.77
N PRO A 82 -21.66 40.25 5.67
CA PRO A 82 -22.32 40.06 4.38
C PRO A 82 -22.35 41.37 3.58
N THR A 83 -22.12 41.26 2.27
CA THR A 83 -22.48 42.26 1.27
C THR A 83 -23.31 41.57 0.19
N MET A 84 -24.37 42.24 -0.26
CA MET A 84 -25.46 41.62 -1.02
C MET A 84 -25.13 41.41 -2.50
N ASP A 85 -25.79 40.43 -3.10
CA ASP A 85 -25.76 40.17 -4.55
C ASP A 85 -26.36 41.33 -5.35
N VAL A 86 -25.85 41.54 -6.57
CA VAL A 86 -26.51 42.29 -7.64
C VAL A 86 -26.39 41.47 -8.93
N ASP A 87 -27.50 41.37 -9.65
CA ASP A 87 -27.77 40.47 -10.76
C ASP A 87 -27.36 41.07 -12.13
N SER A 88 -27.72 40.40 -13.24
CA SER A 88 -27.67 40.81 -14.68
C SER A 88 -26.50 40.22 -15.52
N PRO A 89 -26.63 40.07 -16.86
CA PRO A 89 -26.96 38.76 -17.43
C PRO A 89 -26.09 38.36 -18.66
N VAL A 90 -26.56 37.40 -19.47
CA VAL A 90 -25.76 36.64 -20.46
C VAL A 90 -26.19 36.89 -21.92
N HIS A 91 -25.28 36.61 -22.87
CA HIS A 91 -25.44 36.44 -24.34
C HIS A 91 -25.39 37.70 -25.24
N PRO A 92 -25.11 37.57 -26.56
CA PRO A 92 -24.71 36.37 -27.33
C PRO A 92 -23.33 36.48 -28.03
N ALA A 93 -22.99 35.47 -28.85
CA ALA A 93 -21.71 35.31 -29.54
C ALA A 93 -21.63 36.00 -30.92
N GLU A 94 -20.40 36.19 -31.42
CA GLU A 94 -20.11 36.24 -32.87
C GLU A 94 -18.74 35.57 -33.18
N SER A 95 -18.24 35.62 -34.42
CA SER A 95 -17.51 34.47 -35.01
C SER A 95 -16.26 34.78 -35.86
N VAL A 96 -15.57 33.69 -36.27
CA VAL A 96 -14.51 33.61 -37.31
C VAL A 96 -13.13 34.20 -36.96
N SER A 97 -12.09 33.35 -36.85
CA SER A 97 -11.19 33.05 -37.99
C SER A 97 -10.10 32.02 -37.68
N THR A 98 -9.59 31.34 -38.70
CA THR A 98 -8.43 30.43 -38.65
C THR A 98 -7.18 31.10 -39.21
N ARG A 99 -6.00 30.87 -38.59
CA ARG A 99 -4.69 30.97 -39.26
C ARG A 99 -3.56 30.31 -38.46
N SER A 100 -2.71 29.58 -39.19
CA SER A 100 -1.46 28.99 -38.71
C SER A 100 -0.26 29.88 -39.13
N PRO A 101 0.97 29.68 -38.59
CA PRO A 101 1.99 30.74 -38.53
C PRO A 101 2.84 30.90 -39.81
N PRO A 102 3.55 32.03 -39.95
CA PRO A 102 4.66 32.16 -40.90
C PRO A 102 5.89 31.36 -40.43
N ALA A 103 6.69 30.89 -41.39
CA ALA A 103 7.90 30.12 -41.11
C ALA A 103 9.11 31.03 -40.80
N VAL A 104 10.01 30.54 -39.94
CA VAL A 104 11.41 30.94 -39.84
C VAL A 104 12.23 29.66 -39.88
N GLY A 105 13.14 29.55 -40.84
CA GLY A 105 14.08 28.43 -40.93
C GLY A 105 15.37 28.76 -40.17
N CYS A 106 15.89 27.76 -39.45
CA CYS A 106 17.23 27.77 -38.85
C CYS A 106 17.83 26.38 -39.09
N ASP A 107 18.99 26.29 -39.74
CA ASP A 107 19.67 25.03 -40.01
C ASP A 107 20.28 24.43 -38.73
N ALA A 108 20.03 23.13 -38.49
CA ALA A 108 20.88 22.24 -37.70
C ALA A 108 20.37 20.79 -37.84
N ASP A 109 20.91 20.03 -38.80
CA ASP A 109 20.79 18.57 -38.79
C ASP A 109 21.69 18.00 -37.68
N ASP A 110 21.21 18.06 -36.44
CA ASP A 110 21.77 17.33 -35.30
C ASP A 110 21.00 16.01 -35.18
N ASP A 111 21.42 15.03 -35.99
CA ASP A 111 20.87 13.66 -36.07
C ASP A 111 21.17 12.89 -34.76
N VAL A 112 20.52 13.31 -33.67
CA VAL A 112 20.47 12.58 -32.41
C VAL A 112 19.69 11.30 -32.68
N GLU A 113 20.41 10.21 -32.94
CA GLU A 113 19.85 8.88 -33.14
C GLU A 113 18.98 8.51 -31.92
N VAL A 114 17.67 8.69 -32.06
CA VAL A 114 16.70 8.43 -30.98
C VAL A 114 16.61 6.93 -30.79
N THR A 115 17.46 6.40 -29.91
CA THR A 115 17.55 4.99 -29.58
C THR A 115 16.20 4.46 -29.11
N VAL A 116 15.49 3.80 -30.03
CA VAL A 116 14.13 3.29 -29.78
C VAL A 116 14.21 2.25 -28.66
N GLY A 117 13.64 2.60 -27.50
CA GLY A 117 13.76 1.79 -26.29
C GLY A 117 13.15 0.41 -26.46
N LYS A 118 13.90 -0.63 -26.06
CA LYS A 118 13.50 -2.03 -26.22
C LYS A 118 12.31 -2.33 -25.33
N SER A 119 11.24 -2.86 -25.92
CA SER A 119 10.01 -3.15 -25.21
C SER A 119 10.06 -4.52 -24.51
N ILE A 120 9.60 -4.56 -23.26
CA ILE A 120 9.37 -5.75 -22.45
C ILE A 120 7.87 -5.84 -22.16
N TYR A 121 7.23 -6.85 -22.75
CA TYR A 121 5.83 -7.17 -22.52
C TYR A 121 5.74 -8.12 -21.32
N MET A 122 4.85 -7.79 -20.38
CA MET A 122 4.67 -8.51 -19.12
C MET A 122 3.24 -9.03 -19.05
N VAL A 123 3.04 -10.34 -19.13
CA VAL A 123 1.70 -10.95 -19.25
C VAL A 123 1.33 -11.78 -18.02
N SER A 124 0.10 -11.59 -17.50
CA SER A 124 -0.43 -12.38 -16.39
C SER A 124 -1.94 -12.63 -16.50
N ASP A 125 -2.32 -13.87 -16.20
CA ASP A 125 -3.69 -14.33 -15.92
C ASP A 125 -4.30 -13.79 -14.61
N GLY A 126 -3.53 -12.96 -13.89
CA GLY A 126 -3.90 -12.33 -12.65
C GLY A 126 -3.45 -10.88 -12.63
N THR A 127 -2.82 -10.45 -11.55
CA THR A 127 -2.59 -9.03 -11.25
C THR A 127 -1.34 -8.43 -11.90
N GLY A 128 -0.49 -9.21 -12.57
CA GLY A 128 0.75 -8.72 -13.17
C GLY A 128 1.90 -8.43 -12.20
N TRP A 129 1.62 -8.00 -10.96
CA TRP A 129 2.62 -7.63 -9.94
C TRP A 129 3.83 -8.57 -9.77
N THR A 130 3.66 -9.88 -9.98
CA THR A 130 4.77 -10.85 -9.83
C THR A 130 5.78 -10.77 -10.98
N VAL A 131 5.31 -10.74 -12.25
CA VAL A 131 6.22 -10.51 -13.39
C VAL A 131 6.84 -9.12 -13.30
N GLU A 132 6.07 -8.09 -12.99
CA GLU A 132 6.56 -6.71 -12.85
C GLU A 132 7.67 -6.59 -11.78
N HIS A 133 7.49 -7.20 -10.60
CA HIS A 133 8.50 -7.16 -9.54
C HIS A 133 9.77 -7.93 -9.93
N SER A 134 9.63 -9.09 -10.59
CA SER A 134 10.77 -9.85 -11.13
C SER A 134 11.52 -9.10 -12.23
N VAL A 135 10.81 -8.40 -13.11
CA VAL A 135 11.41 -7.58 -14.18
C VAL A 135 12.16 -6.39 -13.60
N ASN A 136 11.56 -5.65 -12.66
CA ASN A 136 12.24 -4.53 -12.00
C ASN A 136 13.50 -4.99 -11.23
N ALA A 137 13.46 -6.15 -10.56
CA ALA A 137 14.64 -6.73 -9.92
C ALA A 137 15.73 -7.14 -10.92
N ALA A 138 15.36 -7.69 -12.07
CA ALA A 138 16.30 -8.07 -13.14
C ALA A 138 16.91 -6.85 -13.83
N LEU A 139 16.13 -5.78 -14.08
CA LEU A 139 16.61 -4.54 -14.68
C LEU A 139 17.66 -3.83 -13.81
N GLY A 140 17.63 -4.02 -12.48
CA GLY A 140 18.68 -3.55 -11.58
C GLY A 140 20.08 -4.12 -11.87
N GLN A 141 20.20 -5.22 -12.62
CA GLN A 141 21.51 -5.74 -13.07
C GLN A 141 22.11 -4.94 -14.24
N PHE A 142 21.35 -4.00 -14.82
CA PHE A 142 21.74 -3.20 -15.99
C PHE A 142 21.80 -1.69 -15.66
N GLU A 143 21.80 -1.31 -14.38
CA GLU A 143 21.67 0.08 -13.91
C GLU A 143 22.64 1.05 -14.61
N HIS A 144 23.92 0.68 -14.76
CA HIS A 144 24.91 1.50 -15.49
C HIS A 144 24.48 1.84 -16.93
N CYS A 145 23.91 0.88 -17.66
CA CYS A 145 23.47 1.06 -19.05
C CYS A 145 22.13 1.80 -19.15
N LEU A 146 21.30 1.73 -18.12
CA LEU A 146 20.02 2.44 -18.01
C LEU A 146 20.22 3.92 -17.63
N VAL A 147 21.13 4.23 -16.69
CA VAL A 147 21.43 5.60 -16.22
C VAL A 147 21.99 6.46 -17.36
N ASP A 148 22.97 5.94 -18.10
CA ASP A 148 23.58 6.64 -19.24
C ASP A 148 22.71 6.62 -20.51
N ARG A 149 21.49 6.03 -20.43
CA ARG A 149 20.57 5.80 -21.55
C ARG A 149 21.16 5.03 -22.74
N GLY A 150 22.23 4.25 -22.54
CA GLY A 150 22.83 3.39 -23.56
C GLY A 150 21.92 2.21 -23.97
N CYS A 151 20.97 1.83 -23.11
CA CYS A 151 19.93 0.86 -23.43
C CYS A 151 18.57 1.26 -22.81
N PRO A 152 17.80 2.17 -23.43
CA PRO A 152 16.47 2.50 -22.93
C PRO A 152 15.53 1.29 -23.03
N VAL A 153 14.69 1.11 -22.02
CA VAL A 153 13.76 -0.02 -21.89
C VAL A 153 12.35 0.50 -21.58
N ASN A 154 11.35 -0.02 -22.29
CA ASN A 154 9.93 0.29 -22.07
C ASN A 154 9.23 -0.96 -21.53
N THR A 155 8.46 -0.85 -20.44
CA THR A 155 7.78 -2.00 -19.81
C THR A 155 6.26 -1.88 -19.94
N HIS A 156 5.59 -2.90 -20.48
CA HIS A 156 4.16 -2.90 -20.77
C HIS A 156 3.45 -4.05 -20.04
N LEU A 157 2.52 -3.74 -19.12
CA LEU A 157 1.84 -4.74 -18.29
C LEU A 157 0.45 -5.09 -18.82
N PHE A 158 0.22 -6.38 -19.06
CA PHE A 158 -1.03 -6.98 -19.50
C PHE A 158 -1.54 -7.93 -18.41
N SER A 159 -2.47 -7.43 -17.58
CA SER A 159 -3.07 -8.14 -16.46
C SER A 159 -4.48 -8.65 -16.80
N GLY A 160 -4.89 -9.76 -16.19
CA GLY A 160 -6.15 -10.43 -16.48
C GLY A 160 -6.22 -10.95 -17.91
N ILE A 161 -5.20 -11.70 -18.33
CA ILE A 161 -5.13 -12.41 -19.62
C ILE A 161 -5.41 -13.90 -19.37
N ASP A 162 -6.68 -14.26 -19.29
CA ASP A 162 -7.19 -15.61 -19.06
C ASP A 162 -7.77 -16.28 -20.34
N ASP A 163 -7.71 -15.58 -21.48
CA ASP A 163 -8.16 -16.08 -22.79
C ASP A 163 -7.02 -16.20 -23.83
N VAL A 164 -7.12 -17.22 -24.70
CA VAL A 164 -6.09 -17.53 -25.71
C VAL A 164 -6.08 -16.51 -26.85
N GLU A 165 -7.22 -15.93 -27.21
CA GLU A 165 -7.33 -15.06 -28.40
C GLU A 165 -6.57 -13.75 -28.18
N ARG A 166 -6.80 -13.10 -27.04
CA ARG A 166 -6.11 -11.90 -26.59
C ARG A 166 -4.64 -12.15 -26.26
N LEU A 167 -4.29 -13.32 -25.72
CA LEU A 167 -2.88 -13.75 -25.59
C LEU A 167 -2.19 -13.78 -26.96
N LEU A 168 -2.84 -14.33 -27.99
CA LEU A 168 -2.32 -14.33 -29.36
C LEU A 168 -2.27 -12.93 -29.98
N GLU A 169 -3.18 -12.02 -29.65
CA GLU A 169 -3.09 -10.61 -30.06
C GLU A 169 -1.89 -9.89 -29.44
N ILE A 170 -1.67 -10.07 -28.13
CA ILE A 170 -0.53 -9.49 -27.41
C ILE A 170 0.81 -10.02 -27.98
N VAL A 171 0.91 -11.32 -28.29
CA VAL A 171 2.10 -11.88 -28.94
C VAL A 171 2.30 -11.33 -30.36
N LYS A 172 1.23 -11.15 -31.15
CA LYS A 172 1.31 -10.51 -32.48
C LYS A 172 1.72 -9.04 -32.39
N GLN A 173 1.36 -8.33 -31.31
CA GLN A 173 1.79 -6.95 -31.08
C GLN A 173 3.27 -6.91 -30.67
N ALA A 174 3.68 -7.75 -29.71
CA ALA A 174 5.09 -7.89 -29.31
C ALA A 174 6.01 -8.17 -30.51
N ALA A 175 5.58 -9.03 -31.44
CA ALA A 175 6.30 -9.33 -32.68
C ALA A 175 6.48 -8.11 -33.60
N LYS A 176 5.47 -7.24 -33.72
CA LYS A 176 5.54 -6.01 -34.51
C LYS A 176 6.45 -4.95 -33.89
N GLU A 177 6.51 -4.91 -32.56
CA GLU A 177 7.30 -3.93 -31.79
C GLU A 177 8.71 -4.44 -31.46
N GLY A 178 9.08 -5.66 -31.86
CA GLY A 178 10.37 -6.28 -31.50
C GLY A 178 10.53 -6.54 -30.00
N ALA A 179 9.41 -6.64 -29.27
CA ALA A 179 9.38 -6.78 -27.82
C ALA A 179 9.64 -8.22 -27.36
N MET A 180 10.24 -8.38 -26.19
CA MET A 180 10.29 -9.69 -25.50
C MET A 180 9.07 -9.91 -24.62
N LEU A 181 8.60 -11.16 -24.47
CA LEU A 181 7.41 -11.52 -23.70
C LEU A 181 7.74 -12.32 -22.43
N LEU A 182 7.70 -11.64 -21.29
CA LEU A 182 7.85 -12.26 -19.97
C LEU A 182 6.47 -12.52 -19.36
N TYR A 183 6.24 -13.71 -18.85
CA TYR A 183 4.89 -14.10 -18.43
C TYR A 183 4.80 -14.95 -17.17
N THR A 184 3.62 -14.93 -16.57
CA THR A 184 3.19 -15.83 -15.49
C THR A 184 1.76 -16.28 -15.77
N LEU A 185 1.60 -17.53 -16.21
CA LEU A 185 0.31 -18.14 -16.56
C LEU A 185 0.20 -19.46 -15.78
N ALA A 186 -0.83 -19.60 -14.96
CA ALA A 186 -1.05 -20.75 -14.07
C ALA A 186 -1.73 -21.94 -14.77
N ASP A 187 -2.45 -21.68 -15.88
CA ASP A 187 -2.98 -22.72 -16.76
C ASP A 187 -1.86 -23.21 -17.71
N PRO A 188 -1.50 -24.51 -17.69
CA PRO A 188 -0.45 -25.06 -18.56
C PRO A 188 -0.76 -24.94 -20.06
N SER A 189 -2.04 -24.94 -20.46
CA SER A 189 -2.46 -24.79 -21.85
C SER A 189 -2.26 -23.35 -22.35
N MET A 190 -2.50 -22.35 -21.49
CA MET A 190 -2.16 -20.95 -21.76
C MET A 190 -0.64 -20.74 -21.80
N ALA A 191 0.11 -21.34 -20.87
CA ALA A 191 1.57 -21.25 -20.83
C ALA A 191 2.25 -21.89 -22.06
N GLU A 192 1.71 -23.01 -22.56
CA GLU A 192 2.16 -23.63 -23.82
C GLU A 192 1.69 -22.84 -25.05
N SER A 193 0.46 -22.31 -25.06
CA SER A 193 -0.03 -21.45 -26.14
C SER A 193 0.84 -20.20 -26.31
N ALA A 194 1.24 -19.55 -25.21
CA ALA A 194 2.19 -18.44 -25.21
C ALA A 194 3.54 -18.85 -25.84
N ARG A 195 4.08 -20.00 -25.41
CA ARG A 195 5.36 -20.55 -25.88
C ARG A 195 5.35 -20.88 -27.37
N GLN A 196 4.29 -21.53 -27.87
CA GLN A 196 4.12 -21.86 -29.28
C GLN A 196 3.92 -20.61 -30.13
N ALA A 197 3.10 -19.66 -29.68
CA ALA A 197 2.88 -18.40 -30.37
C ALA A 197 4.16 -17.58 -30.47
N CYS A 198 4.91 -17.41 -29.37
CA CYS A 198 6.16 -16.66 -29.39
C CYS A 198 7.18 -17.30 -30.33
N LYS A 199 7.30 -18.64 -30.31
CA LYS A 199 8.15 -19.38 -31.25
C LYS A 199 7.73 -19.21 -32.72
N LEU A 200 6.42 -19.16 -33.02
CA LEU A 200 5.89 -18.96 -34.37
C LEU A 200 6.15 -17.54 -34.88
N TRP A 201 6.02 -16.52 -34.02
CA TRP A 201 6.18 -15.10 -34.37
C TRP A 201 7.60 -14.55 -34.16
N GLY A 202 8.56 -15.39 -33.77
CA GLY A 202 9.96 -15.00 -33.55
C GLY A 202 10.21 -14.17 -32.27
N VAL A 203 9.24 -14.12 -31.35
CA VAL A 203 9.30 -13.35 -30.10
C VAL A 203 10.13 -14.11 -29.06
N GLN A 204 11.12 -13.45 -28.47
CA GLN A 204 11.83 -13.99 -27.30
C GLN A 204 10.88 -14.00 -26.10
N SER A 205 10.70 -15.15 -25.44
CA SER A 205 9.77 -15.29 -24.32
C SER A 205 10.29 -16.13 -23.17
N THR A 206 9.87 -15.84 -21.94
CA THR A 206 10.20 -16.64 -20.74
C THR A 206 9.04 -16.68 -19.74
N ASP A 207 8.70 -17.88 -19.29
CA ASP A 207 7.84 -18.12 -18.12
C ASP A 207 8.66 -17.92 -16.83
N ILE A 208 8.24 -16.99 -15.98
CA ILE A 208 8.93 -16.66 -14.72
C ILE A 208 8.56 -17.62 -13.58
N LEU A 209 7.35 -18.18 -13.58
CA LEU A 209 6.85 -18.96 -12.45
C LEU A 209 6.74 -20.46 -12.71
N GLY A 210 6.65 -20.93 -13.95
CA GLY A 210 6.62 -22.36 -14.29
C GLY A 210 7.73 -23.16 -13.60
N PRO A 211 9.03 -22.85 -13.81
CA PRO A 211 10.13 -23.59 -13.19
C PRO A 211 10.12 -23.60 -11.65
N ILE A 212 9.65 -22.51 -11.04
CA ILE A 212 9.52 -22.39 -9.57
C ILE A 212 8.34 -23.24 -9.07
N THR A 213 7.23 -23.23 -9.82
CA THR A 213 6.01 -24.00 -9.52
C THR A 213 6.27 -25.50 -9.65
N ASP A 214 7.00 -25.93 -10.68
CA ASP A 214 7.41 -27.33 -10.87
C ASP A 214 8.35 -27.81 -9.75
N ALA A 215 9.32 -26.98 -9.34
CA ALA A 215 10.21 -27.29 -8.22
C ALA A 215 9.45 -27.43 -6.89
N ILE A 216 8.48 -26.55 -6.62
CA ILE A 216 7.61 -26.64 -5.43
C ILE A 216 6.72 -27.88 -5.51
N ALA A 217 6.12 -28.18 -6.66
CA ALA A 217 5.29 -29.38 -6.86
C ALA A 217 6.09 -30.67 -6.62
N SER A 218 7.31 -30.74 -7.15
CA SER A 218 8.23 -31.86 -6.93
C SER A 218 8.64 -32.00 -5.46
N HIS A 219 8.88 -30.89 -4.75
CA HIS A 219 9.24 -30.90 -3.34
C HIS A 219 8.08 -31.32 -2.42
N LEU A 220 6.85 -30.89 -2.74
CA LEU A 220 5.65 -31.21 -1.96
C LEU A 220 5.01 -32.57 -2.33
N GLY A 221 5.36 -33.14 -3.49
CA GLY A 221 4.73 -34.36 -4.02
C GLY A 221 3.28 -34.15 -4.49
N VAL A 222 2.90 -32.91 -4.84
CA VAL A 222 1.53 -32.51 -5.19
C VAL A 222 1.53 -31.66 -6.46
N SER A 223 0.70 -32.03 -7.43
CA SER A 223 0.55 -31.31 -8.70
C SER A 223 0.02 -29.87 -8.50
N PRO A 224 0.47 -28.89 -9.30
CA PRO A 224 -0.09 -27.54 -9.28
C PRO A 224 -1.59 -27.53 -9.63
N SER A 225 -2.34 -26.57 -9.08
CA SER A 225 -3.80 -26.49 -9.31
C SER A 225 -4.22 -26.17 -10.76
N GLY A 226 -3.30 -25.73 -11.62
CA GLY A 226 -3.59 -25.35 -13.01
C GLY A 226 -4.51 -24.13 -13.20
N LEU A 227 -4.79 -23.37 -12.14
CA LEU A 227 -5.85 -22.36 -12.13
C LEU A 227 -5.35 -20.96 -11.69
N PRO A 228 -5.72 -19.87 -12.41
CA PRO A 228 -5.40 -18.50 -12.03
C PRO A 228 -6.03 -18.09 -10.70
N ARG A 229 -5.54 -16.99 -10.12
CA ARG A 229 -6.07 -16.47 -8.84
C ARG A 229 -7.54 -16.05 -8.91
N GLY A 230 -8.02 -15.61 -10.08
CA GLY A 230 -9.40 -15.18 -10.30
C GLY A 230 -10.33 -16.24 -10.90
N ALA A 231 -9.90 -17.51 -11.03
CA ALA A 231 -10.68 -18.53 -11.74
C ALA A 231 -12.08 -18.74 -11.11
N PRO A 232 -13.15 -18.91 -11.92
CA PRO A 232 -14.48 -19.25 -11.41
C PRO A 232 -14.46 -20.46 -10.46
N GLY A 233 -15.18 -20.36 -9.35
CA GLY A 233 -15.21 -21.39 -8.30
C GLY A 233 -14.09 -21.30 -7.26
N ARG A 234 -13.01 -20.53 -7.49
CA ARG A 234 -12.00 -20.25 -6.44
C ARG A 234 -12.48 -19.16 -5.50
N ASN A 235 -13.32 -19.54 -4.55
CA ASN A 235 -13.51 -18.77 -3.31
C ASN A 235 -12.20 -18.80 -2.52
N PHE A 236 -11.37 -17.77 -2.65
CA PHE A 236 -10.35 -17.47 -1.66
C PHE A 236 -11.04 -16.87 -0.43
N PRO A 237 -11.13 -17.57 0.72
CA PRO A 237 -11.51 -16.90 1.96
C PRO A 237 -10.45 -15.84 2.26
N LEU A 238 -10.89 -14.62 2.59
CA LEU A 238 -10.00 -13.59 3.11
C LEU A 238 -9.36 -14.13 4.39
N THR A 239 -8.04 -14.29 4.38
CA THR A 239 -7.33 -14.94 5.47
C THR A 239 -7.26 -14.05 6.71
N GLU A 240 -7.04 -14.65 7.88
CA GLU A 240 -6.71 -13.90 9.10
C GLU A 240 -5.53 -12.95 8.87
N GLU A 241 -4.54 -13.37 8.06
CA GLU A 241 -3.42 -12.51 7.67
C GLU A 241 -3.86 -11.29 6.83
N TYR A 242 -4.85 -11.44 5.95
CA TYR A 242 -5.43 -10.31 5.20
C TYR A 242 -6.10 -9.32 6.16
N PHE A 243 -6.97 -9.78 7.07
CA PHE A 243 -7.64 -8.90 8.03
C PHE A 243 -6.64 -8.22 8.98
N ARG A 244 -5.63 -8.95 9.46
CA ARG A 244 -4.51 -8.38 10.23
C ARG A 244 -3.78 -7.26 9.47
N ARG A 245 -3.56 -7.39 8.16
CA ARG A 245 -2.96 -6.33 7.32
C ARG A 245 -3.89 -5.11 7.22
N ILE A 246 -5.21 -5.29 7.10
CA ILE A 246 -6.18 -4.18 7.12
C ILE A 246 -6.15 -3.45 8.48
N GLU A 247 -6.20 -4.18 9.61
CA GLU A 247 -6.08 -3.57 10.94
C GLU A 247 -4.76 -2.81 11.14
N ALA A 248 -3.65 -3.38 10.65
CA ALA A 248 -2.33 -2.78 10.72
C ALA A 248 -2.26 -1.46 9.93
N ILE A 249 -2.83 -1.43 8.71
CA ILE A 249 -2.94 -0.23 7.87
C ILE A 249 -3.83 0.82 8.56
N GLU A 250 -5.01 0.44 9.04
CA GLU A 250 -5.91 1.35 9.76
C GLU A 250 -5.28 1.95 11.01
N PHE A 251 -4.63 1.12 11.85
CA PHE A 251 -3.93 1.58 13.03
C PHE A 251 -2.83 2.57 12.65
N THR A 252 -2.00 2.23 11.66
CA THR A 252 -0.84 3.02 11.28
C THR A 252 -1.24 4.37 10.68
N ILE A 253 -2.27 4.42 9.83
CA ILE A 253 -2.83 5.68 9.32
C ILE A 253 -3.37 6.54 10.48
N LYS A 254 -4.07 5.92 11.46
CA LYS A 254 -4.58 6.62 12.65
C LYS A 254 -3.47 7.03 13.64
N GLN A 255 -2.25 6.52 13.52
CA GLN A 255 -1.10 6.86 14.36
C GLN A 255 0.01 7.66 13.67
N ASP A 256 -0.01 7.84 12.33
CA ASP A 256 1.10 8.48 11.63
C ASP A 256 1.39 9.89 12.18
N ASP A 257 0.33 10.67 12.44
CA ASP A 257 0.38 12.04 12.94
C ASP A 257 0.69 12.18 14.45
N GLY A 258 1.05 11.08 15.13
CA GLY A 258 1.38 11.07 16.57
C GLY A 258 0.22 11.48 17.48
N ALA A 259 -1.02 11.36 17.00
CA ALA A 259 -2.20 11.98 17.60
C ALA A 259 -2.65 11.34 18.93
N LEU A 260 -2.32 10.07 19.18
CA LEU A 260 -2.82 9.29 20.31
C LEU A 260 -1.67 8.58 21.05
N PRO A 261 -0.89 9.28 21.89
CA PRO A 261 0.17 8.67 22.71
C PRO A 261 -0.29 7.46 23.56
N GLN A 262 -1.56 7.45 23.95
CA GLN A 262 -2.19 6.32 24.65
C GLN A 262 -2.18 5.01 23.85
N ASN A 263 -2.09 5.04 22.52
CA ASN A 263 -2.10 3.84 21.68
C ASN A 263 -0.69 3.23 21.45
N LEU A 264 0.39 3.83 21.98
CA LEU A 264 1.74 3.28 21.79
C LEU A 264 1.88 1.83 22.31
N HIS A 265 1.19 1.45 23.38
CA HIS A 265 1.19 0.08 23.88
C HIS A 265 0.54 -0.95 22.94
N LYS A 266 -0.27 -0.50 21.96
CA LYS A 266 -0.95 -1.34 20.95
C LYS A 266 -0.14 -1.48 19.67
N ALA A 267 0.98 -0.77 19.56
CA ALA A 267 1.87 -0.89 18.41
C ALA A 267 2.71 -2.16 18.50
N ASP A 268 2.98 -2.78 17.36
CA ASP A 268 4.02 -3.80 17.20
C ASP A 268 5.39 -3.14 17.06
N ILE A 269 5.45 -1.99 16.37
CA ILE A 269 6.66 -1.25 16.02
C ILE A 269 6.42 0.25 16.26
N ILE A 270 7.38 0.94 16.87
CA ILE A 270 7.33 2.38 17.14
C ILE A 270 8.54 3.04 16.51
N LEU A 271 8.34 3.94 15.55
CA LEU A 271 9.44 4.66 14.88
C LEU A 271 9.58 6.06 15.48
N ALA A 272 10.70 6.33 16.16
CA ALA A 272 10.98 7.61 16.83
C ALA A 272 12.12 8.36 16.13
N GLY A 273 11.91 9.62 15.70
CA GLY A 273 12.99 10.40 15.08
C GLY A 273 12.56 11.76 14.53
N VAL A 274 13.51 12.55 14.01
CA VAL A 274 13.27 13.93 13.52
C VAL A 274 12.35 13.99 12.29
N SER A 275 11.86 15.18 11.93
CA SER A 275 11.03 15.33 10.72
C SER A 275 11.80 14.97 9.45
N ARG A 276 11.15 14.23 8.53
CA ARG A 276 11.62 13.74 7.22
C ARG A 276 12.65 12.58 7.19
N THR A 277 12.84 11.84 8.29
CA THR A 277 13.64 10.59 8.34
C THR A 277 12.95 9.35 7.71
N GLY A 278 12.13 9.49 6.68
CA GLY A 278 11.48 8.34 6.00
C GLY A 278 10.42 7.54 6.79
N LYS A 279 10.09 7.90 8.05
CA LYS A 279 9.14 7.17 8.91
C LYS A 279 7.79 6.85 8.25
N THR A 280 7.08 7.85 7.71
CA THR A 280 5.72 7.65 7.14
C THR A 280 5.69 6.62 5.99
N PRO A 281 6.56 6.69 4.96
CA PRO A 281 6.68 5.62 3.97
C PRO A 281 6.94 4.24 4.56
N LEU A 282 7.90 4.13 5.48
CA LEU A 282 8.29 2.83 6.06
C LEU A 282 7.17 2.24 6.95
N SER A 283 6.50 3.06 7.75
CA SER A 283 5.38 2.59 8.58
C SER A 283 4.24 2.06 7.72
N THR A 284 3.92 2.71 6.59
CA THR A 284 2.91 2.23 5.65
C THR A 284 3.32 0.90 5.01
N TYR A 285 4.59 0.75 4.62
CA TYR A 285 5.12 -0.52 4.10
C TYR A 285 5.06 -1.65 5.15
N LEU A 286 5.46 -1.39 6.39
CA LEU A 286 5.37 -2.36 7.49
C LEU A 286 3.92 -2.72 7.83
N ALA A 287 2.99 -1.75 7.72
CA ALA A 287 1.57 -2.00 7.89
C ALA A 287 0.99 -2.92 6.81
N GLN A 288 1.43 -2.78 5.55
CA GLN A 288 1.10 -3.72 4.47
C GLN A 288 1.63 -5.15 4.72
N LYS A 289 2.63 -5.31 5.60
CA LYS A 289 3.13 -6.62 6.10
C LYS A 289 2.43 -7.10 7.38
N GLY A 290 1.43 -6.37 7.89
CA GLY A 290 0.64 -6.79 9.06
C GLY A 290 1.16 -6.32 10.43
N TYR A 291 2.01 -5.31 10.48
CA TYR A 291 2.50 -4.70 11.73
C TYR A 291 1.79 -3.39 12.06
N LYS A 292 1.25 -3.26 13.28
CA LYS A 292 0.65 -2.02 13.79
C LYS A 292 1.76 -1.03 14.14
N VAL A 293 2.05 -0.06 13.27
CA VAL A 293 3.16 0.89 13.46
C VAL A 293 2.68 2.23 14.00
N ALA A 294 3.41 2.80 14.97
CA ALA A 294 3.17 4.16 15.48
C ALA A 294 4.39 5.07 15.25
N ASN A 295 4.16 6.28 14.74
CA ASN A 295 5.24 7.21 14.40
C ASN A 295 5.32 8.37 15.40
N VAL A 296 6.41 8.41 16.17
CA VAL A 296 6.67 9.47 17.15
C VAL A 296 7.65 10.49 16.57
N PRO A 297 7.22 11.73 16.30
CA PRO A 297 8.12 12.79 15.87
C PRO A 297 8.96 13.28 17.06
N ILE A 298 10.28 13.30 16.90
CA ILE A 298 11.17 14.09 17.76
C ILE A 298 11.23 15.50 17.15
N VAL A 299 11.00 16.52 17.98
CA VAL A 299 11.04 17.95 17.61
C VAL A 299 11.56 18.73 18.81
N MET A 300 12.47 19.68 18.60
CA MET A 300 13.01 20.50 19.69
C MET A 300 11.91 21.34 20.37
N GLY A 301 12.00 21.49 21.70
CA GLY A 301 11.00 22.23 22.50
C GLY A 301 9.64 21.53 22.67
N ILE A 302 9.51 20.28 22.23
CA ILE A 302 8.33 19.42 22.46
C ILE A 302 8.78 18.17 23.22
N GLU A 303 8.29 18.02 24.45
CA GLU A 303 8.51 16.81 25.25
C GLU A 303 7.89 15.57 24.57
N LEU A 304 8.62 14.47 24.62
CA LEU A 304 8.13 13.16 24.18
C LEU A 304 7.11 12.60 25.19
N PRO A 305 6.09 11.87 24.72
CA PRO A 305 5.06 11.35 25.61
C PRO A 305 5.64 10.28 26.55
N LYS A 306 5.27 10.32 27.84
CA LYS A 306 5.74 9.35 28.84
C LYS A 306 5.52 7.88 28.41
N ALA A 307 4.39 7.61 27.75
CA ALA A 307 4.06 6.33 27.14
C ALA A 307 5.13 5.75 26.20
N LEU A 308 5.99 6.56 25.56
CA LEU A 308 7.12 6.08 24.76
C LEU A 308 8.19 5.38 25.61
N PHE A 309 8.34 5.78 26.87
CA PHE A 309 9.34 5.24 27.79
C PHE A 309 8.80 4.07 28.63
N GLU A 310 7.47 3.97 28.74
CA GLU A 310 6.69 2.97 29.48
C GLU A 310 6.41 1.68 28.67
N VAL A 311 6.43 1.74 27.34
CA VAL A 311 6.33 0.54 26.48
C VAL A 311 7.61 -0.31 26.47
N ASN A 312 7.51 -1.57 26.03
CA ASN A 312 8.68 -2.42 25.80
C ASN A 312 9.67 -1.71 24.83
N PRO A 313 10.92 -1.42 25.26
CA PRO A 313 11.91 -0.73 24.43
C PRO A 313 12.31 -1.52 23.17
N GLU A 314 12.18 -2.84 23.14
CA GLU A 314 12.47 -3.67 21.95
C GLU A 314 11.60 -3.31 20.73
N LYS A 315 10.44 -2.67 20.98
CA LYS A 315 9.55 -2.18 19.93
C LYS A 315 9.92 -0.78 19.41
N VAL A 316 10.88 -0.09 20.02
CA VAL A 316 11.17 1.34 19.77
C VAL A 316 12.44 1.50 18.94
N PHE A 317 12.28 1.96 17.70
CA PHE A 317 13.37 2.11 16.74
C PHE A 317 13.71 3.59 16.52
N GLY A 318 14.97 3.96 16.77
CA GLY A 318 15.50 5.30 16.57
C GLY A 318 15.84 5.60 15.10
N PHE A 319 15.28 6.67 14.55
CA PHE A 319 15.45 7.07 13.15
C PHE A 319 16.26 8.37 13.05
N THR A 320 17.49 8.22 12.56
CA THR A 320 18.42 9.31 12.20
C THR A 320 18.70 9.31 10.69
N ILE A 321 19.44 10.30 10.21
CA ILE A 321 19.74 10.54 8.79
C ILE A 321 21.00 11.43 8.67
N ASN A 322 21.72 11.35 7.54
CA ASN A 322 22.79 12.28 7.25
C ASN A 322 22.24 13.74 7.17
N PRO A 323 22.87 14.74 7.83
CA PRO A 323 22.33 16.10 7.92
C PRO A 323 22.27 16.82 6.57
N VAL A 324 23.20 16.56 5.65
CA VAL A 324 23.20 17.16 4.30
C VAL A 324 22.04 16.62 3.48
N VAL A 325 21.79 15.30 3.54
CA VAL A 325 20.64 14.67 2.89
C VAL A 325 19.32 15.19 3.50
N LEU A 326 19.27 15.37 4.82
CA LEU A 326 18.10 15.93 5.50
C LEU A 326 17.83 17.38 5.10
N GLN A 327 18.85 18.25 5.04
CA GLN A 327 18.70 19.60 4.50
C GLN A 327 18.16 19.56 3.07
N THR A 328 18.73 18.74 2.18
CA THR A 328 18.28 18.63 0.79
C THR A 328 16.79 18.26 0.69
N ILE A 329 16.34 17.25 1.45
CA ILE A 329 14.93 16.85 1.53
C ILE A 329 14.04 17.97 2.10
N ARG A 330 14.52 18.73 3.09
CA ARG A 330 13.78 19.85 3.69
C ARG A 330 13.68 21.05 2.75
N ARG A 331 14.77 21.45 2.08
CA ARG A 331 14.79 22.53 1.09
C ARG A 331 13.90 22.20 -0.11
N ALA A 332 13.94 20.98 -0.63
CA ALA A 332 13.02 20.52 -1.67
C ALA A 332 11.55 20.65 -1.24
N ARG A 333 11.22 20.25 0.00
CA ARG A 333 9.88 20.39 0.56
C ARG A 333 9.47 21.85 0.79
N ALA A 334 10.35 22.70 1.29
CA ALA A 334 10.09 24.12 1.56
C ALA A 334 9.81 24.89 0.26
N LYS A 335 10.46 24.51 -0.84
CA LYS A 335 10.13 24.99 -2.20
C LYS A 335 8.72 24.56 -2.60
N SER A 336 8.40 23.26 -2.52
CA SER A 336 7.12 22.71 -3.02
C SER A 336 5.86 23.10 -2.23
N MET A 337 5.99 23.80 -1.09
CA MET A 337 4.85 24.13 -0.21
C MET A 337 4.51 25.63 -0.11
N GLY A 338 5.27 26.52 -0.75
CA GLY A 338 4.92 27.96 -0.81
C GLY A 338 4.84 28.67 0.55
N PHE A 339 5.67 28.30 1.53
CA PHE A 339 5.74 28.96 2.84
C PHE A 339 6.35 30.38 2.73
N ASP A 340 5.99 31.25 3.68
CA ASP A 340 6.65 32.55 3.90
C ASP A 340 8.13 32.35 4.27
N GLU A 341 9.00 33.25 3.80
CA GLU A 341 10.45 33.05 3.75
C GLU A 341 11.08 32.85 5.13
N GLU A 342 10.69 33.65 6.13
CA GLU A 342 11.17 33.56 7.52
C GLU A 342 10.99 32.16 8.16
N VAL A 343 9.99 31.40 7.72
CA VAL A 343 9.70 30.04 8.22
C VAL A 343 10.39 28.95 7.38
N ARG A 344 10.76 29.26 6.12
CA ARG A 344 11.49 28.34 5.23
C ARG A 344 12.92 28.14 5.67
N ASP A 345 13.59 29.23 6.06
CA ASP A 345 15.01 29.24 6.35
C ASP A 345 15.29 28.41 7.61
N ASN A 346 14.78 28.82 8.77
CA ASN A 346 15.10 28.19 10.05
C ASN A 346 14.82 26.67 10.09
N TYR A 347 13.73 26.18 9.48
CA TYR A 347 13.45 24.74 9.45
C TYR A 347 14.42 23.92 8.57
N SER A 348 15.01 24.54 7.55
CA SER A 348 15.85 23.86 6.55
C SER A 348 17.33 24.24 6.60
N GLU A 349 17.74 25.20 7.41
CA GLU A 349 19.14 25.56 7.59
C GLU A 349 19.97 24.54 8.36
N MET A 350 21.26 24.49 8.02
CA MET A 350 22.16 23.42 8.48
C MET A 350 22.30 23.37 10.00
N ASP A 351 22.29 24.51 10.68
CA ASP A 351 22.54 24.56 12.12
C ASP A 351 21.33 24.08 12.92
N TYR A 352 20.11 24.46 12.54
CA TYR A 352 18.88 23.88 13.10
C TYR A 352 18.78 22.38 12.81
N VAL A 353 19.16 21.94 11.61
CA VAL A 353 19.20 20.52 11.23
C VAL A 353 20.21 19.74 12.06
N ARG A 354 21.38 20.30 12.39
CA ARG A 354 22.36 19.72 13.31
C ARG A 354 21.79 19.64 14.73
N GLU A 355 21.29 20.75 15.26
CA GLU A 355 20.78 20.84 16.64
C GLU A 355 19.61 19.86 16.88
N GLU A 356 18.67 19.74 15.93
CA GLU A 356 17.55 18.78 16.02
C GLU A 356 18.02 17.31 15.99
N LEU A 357 19.07 17.01 15.22
CA LEU A 357 19.70 15.67 15.18
C LEU A 357 20.50 15.37 16.45
N GLU A 358 21.21 16.35 17.01
CA GLU A 358 21.92 16.22 18.30
C GLU A 358 20.95 16.11 19.49
N TYR A 359 19.81 16.80 19.44
CA TYR A 359 18.70 16.62 20.38
C TYR A 359 18.12 15.20 20.30
N ALA A 360 17.86 14.69 19.08
CA ALA A 360 17.43 13.31 18.89
C ALA A 360 18.48 12.28 19.33
N GLY A 361 19.76 12.52 19.05
CA GLY A 361 20.87 11.69 19.51
C GLY A 361 20.92 11.58 21.04
N ARG A 362 20.83 12.71 21.75
CA ARG A 362 20.75 12.73 23.23
C ARG A 362 19.57 11.89 23.76
N ILE A 363 18.41 11.95 23.11
CA ILE A 363 17.25 11.11 23.44
C ILE A 363 17.59 9.62 23.25
N PHE A 364 18.16 9.22 22.10
CA PHE A 364 18.49 7.82 21.83
C PHE A 364 19.49 7.24 22.83
N PHE A 365 20.56 7.98 23.18
CA PHE A 365 21.56 7.52 24.15
C PHE A 365 21.10 7.57 25.61
N SER A 366 20.10 8.39 25.95
CA SER A 366 19.65 8.59 27.35
C SER A 366 19.19 7.32 28.06
N LYS A 367 18.66 6.32 27.33
CA LYS A 367 18.23 5.03 27.91
C LYS A 367 19.32 3.96 27.91
N SER A 368 20.43 4.17 27.18
CA SER A 368 21.54 3.20 27.05
C SER A 368 22.32 2.95 28.35
N HIS A 369 22.22 3.85 29.34
CA HIS A 369 22.82 3.65 30.68
C HIS A 369 21.83 3.10 31.73
N LEU A 370 20.54 2.98 31.40
CA LEU A 370 19.49 2.50 32.32
C LEU A 370 19.09 1.02 32.08
N ALA A 371 19.79 0.33 31.18
CA ALA A 371 19.63 -1.10 30.89
C ALA A 371 20.96 -1.87 31.10
N SER A 372 21.85 -1.35 31.96
CA SER A 372 23.22 -1.86 32.14
C SER A 372 23.71 -1.81 33.60
N ASN A 373 22.79 -1.64 34.54
CA ASN A 373 22.99 -1.73 35.99
C ASN A 373 21.85 -2.57 36.58
#